data_AF-Q6T6C2-F1
#
_entry.id   AF-Q6T6C2-F1
#
_cell.length_a   1.000
_cell.length_b   1.000
_cell.length_c   1.000
_cell.angle_alpha   90.00
_cell.angle_beta   90.00
_cell.angle_gamma   90.00
#
_symmetry.space_group_name_H-M   'P 1'
#
loop_
_entity.id
_entity.type
_entity.pdbx_description
1 polymer ?
#
loop_
_entity_poly.entity_id
_entity_poly.type
_entity_poly.pdbx_seq_one_letter_code
_entity_poly.pdbx_strand_id
1 'polypeptide(L)'
;MELKSGLSILLCFGICIAVINAGCFEDWSRCSPSTSRGTGVLWRDCDSYCKVCFKADRGECFDSPSLNCPQRLPNNKQCRCINARTAKDNRNPTCWA
;
A
#
# COMPACT_ATOMS: atom_id res chain seq x y z
N MET A 1 2.05 37.30 22.42
CA MET A 1 1.36 36.81 21.22
C MET A 1 2.06 35.55 20.69
N GLU A 2 2.39 34.60 21.57
CA GLU A 2 3.35 33.53 21.24
C GLU A 2 2.68 32.18 20.92
N LEU A 3 1.47 31.93 21.45
CA LEU A 3 0.83 30.62 21.37
C LEU A 3 0.32 30.24 19.97
N LYS A 4 0.01 31.23 19.11
CA LYS A 4 -0.46 31.01 17.74
C LYS A 4 0.66 30.53 16.80
N SER A 5 1.91 30.87 17.11
CA SER A 5 3.07 30.51 16.28
C SER A 5 3.43 29.03 16.44
N GLY A 6 3.43 28.51 17.67
CA GLY A 6 3.75 27.10 17.94
C GLY A 6 2.73 26.12 17.36
N LEU A 7 1.43 26.42 17.45
CA LEU A 7 0.38 25.56 16.89
C LEU A 7 0.45 25.51 15.35
N SER A 8 0.76 26.65 14.70
CA SER A 8 0.90 26.71 13.24
C SER A 8 2.09 25.88 12.74
N ILE A 9 3.22 25.89 13.47
CA ILE A 9 4.40 25.08 13.11
C ILE A 9 4.09 23.57 13.23
N LEU A 10 3.43 23.15 14.31
CA LEU A 10 3.03 21.74 14.50
C LEU A 10 2.07 21.26 13.41
N LEU A 11 1.08 22.09 13.03
CA LEU A 11 0.14 21.79 11.95
C LEU A 11 0.87 21.66 10.60
N CYS A 12 1.76 22.59 10.28
CA CYS A 12 2.57 22.51 9.06
C CYS A 12 3.43 21.25 9.03
N PHE A 13 4.08 20.87 10.15
CA PHE A 13 4.90 19.67 10.20
C PHE A 13 4.07 18.39 10.00
N GLY A 14 2.88 18.33 10.62
CA GLY A 14 1.94 17.23 10.45
C GLY A 14 1.45 17.10 8.99
N ILE A 15 1.11 18.21 8.35
CA ILE A 15 0.70 18.25 6.94
C ILE A 15 1.85 17.82 6.02
N CYS A 16 3.07 18.31 6.24
CA CYS A 16 4.24 17.92 5.45
C CYS A 16 4.49 16.40 5.50
N ILE A 17 4.39 15.79 6.70
CA ILE A 17 4.53 14.33 6.84
C ILE A 17 3.41 13.60 6.08
N ALA A 18 2.17 14.09 6.14
CA ALA A 18 1.05 13.47 5.42
C ALA A 18 1.24 13.52 3.90
N VAL A 19 1.71 14.65 3.36
CA VAL A 19 1.94 14.83 1.91
C VAL A 19 3.07 13.93 1.41
N ILE A 20 4.16 13.79 2.17
CA ILE A 20 5.27 12.91 1.79
C ILE A 20 4.82 11.44 1.75
N ASN A 21 3.94 11.03 2.66
CA ASN A 21 3.46 9.65 2.71
C ASN A 21 2.42 9.34 1.62
N ALA A 22 1.68 10.35 1.11
CA ALA A 22 0.62 10.15 0.12
C ALA A 22 1.12 9.49 -1.17
N GLY A 23 2.27 9.94 -1.70
CA GLY A 23 2.86 9.34 -2.90
C GLY A 23 3.41 7.92 -2.67
N CYS A 24 3.82 7.59 -1.44
CA CYS A 24 4.32 6.26 -1.12
C CYS A 24 3.23 5.20 -1.20
N PHE A 25 1.97 5.57 -0.95
CA PHE A 25 0.84 4.63 -1.03
C PHE A 25 0.59 4.14 -2.46
N GLU A 26 0.94 4.93 -3.48
CA GLU A 26 0.80 4.51 -4.88
C GLU A 26 1.79 3.41 -5.27
N ASP A 27 3.00 3.45 -4.71
CA ASP A 27 4.03 2.42 -4.95
C ASP A 27 3.83 1.18 -4.08
N TRP A 28 3.06 1.33 -3.01
CA TRP A 28 2.88 0.29 -2.02
C TRP A 28 2.03 -0.86 -2.58
N SER A 29 2.46 -2.10 -2.30
CA SER A 29 1.70 -3.28 -2.66
C SER A 29 1.71 -4.32 -1.54
N ARG A 30 0.86 -5.34 -1.70
CA ARG A 30 0.76 -6.52 -0.83
C ARG A 30 2.07 -7.31 -0.68
N CYS A 31 3.06 -7.04 -1.53
CA CYS A 31 4.36 -7.69 -1.50
C CYS A 31 5.39 -6.97 -0.60
N SER A 32 5.14 -5.71 -0.24
CA SER A 32 6.10 -4.91 0.52
C SER A 32 5.98 -5.20 2.02
N PRO A 33 7.06 -5.64 2.70
CA PRO A 33 7.04 -6.12 4.08
C PRO A 33 6.65 -5.05 5.12
N SER A 34 6.59 -3.79 4.71
CA SER A 34 6.26 -2.65 5.57
C SER A 34 4.79 -2.56 5.97
N THR A 35 3.92 -3.48 5.52
CA THR A 35 2.62 -3.67 6.18
C THR A 35 2.73 -4.56 7.41
N SER A 36 3.46 -4.05 8.39
CA SER A 36 3.63 -4.68 9.68
C SER A 36 2.32 -4.65 10.47
N ARG A 37 1.71 -5.83 10.68
CA ARG A 37 0.83 -6.25 11.79
C ARG A 37 -0.48 -5.47 12.06
N GLY A 38 -0.66 -4.26 11.53
CA GLY A 38 -1.79 -3.36 11.82
C GLY A 38 -2.89 -3.31 10.76
N THR A 39 -2.65 -3.83 9.55
CA THR A 39 -3.66 -3.83 8.47
C THR A 39 -4.68 -4.98 8.56
N GLY A 40 -4.68 -5.73 9.66
CA GLY A 40 -5.77 -6.63 10.05
C GLY A 40 -5.97 -7.85 9.14
N VAL A 41 -6.86 -8.75 9.58
CA VAL A 41 -7.28 -10.00 8.88
C VAL A 41 -7.73 -9.77 7.43
N LEU A 42 -8.04 -8.52 7.07
CA LEU A 42 -8.47 -8.12 5.74
C LEU A 42 -7.34 -8.09 4.71
N TRP A 43 -6.08 -8.06 5.16
CA TRP A 43 -4.93 -8.01 4.25
C TRP A 43 -4.41 -9.40 3.89
N ARG A 44 -4.89 -9.92 2.76
CA ARG A 44 -4.34 -11.11 2.12
C ARG A 44 -2.96 -10.82 1.52
N ASP A 45 -2.07 -11.80 1.59
CA ASP A 45 -0.84 -11.84 0.81
C ASP A 45 -1.14 -11.80 -0.70
N CYS A 46 -0.13 -11.52 -1.51
CA CYS A 46 -0.30 -11.38 -2.97
C CYS A 46 -0.94 -12.61 -3.62
N ASP A 47 -0.49 -13.82 -3.27
CA ASP A 47 -0.99 -15.05 -3.89
C ASP A 47 -2.44 -15.32 -3.50
N SER A 48 -2.75 -15.24 -2.21
CA SER A 48 -4.12 -15.37 -1.70
C SER A 48 -5.06 -14.32 -2.26
N TYR A 49 -4.61 -13.06 -2.37
CA TYR A 49 -5.41 -11.97 -2.95
C TYR A 49 -5.73 -12.25 -4.42
N CYS A 50 -4.74 -12.61 -5.23
CA CYS A 50 -4.93 -12.91 -6.64
C CYS A 50 -5.88 -14.09 -6.87
N LYS A 51 -5.73 -15.18 -6.10
CA LYS A 51 -6.60 -16.35 -6.17
C LYS A 51 -8.04 -16.04 -5.75
N VAL A 52 -8.23 -15.30 -4.68
CA VAL A 52 -9.57 -15.01 -4.13
C VAL A 52 -10.29 -13.96 -4.98
N CYS A 53 -9.62 -12.85 -5.30
CA CYS A 53 -10.23 -11.64 -5.84
C CYS A 53 -10.26 -11.58 -7.37
N PHE A 54 -9.32 -12.23 -8.05
CA PHE A 54 -9.23 -12.23 -9.52
C PHE A 54 -9.39 -13.61 -10.12
N LYS A 55 -9.64 -14.62 -9.26
CA LYS A 55 -9.63 -16.04 -9.64
C LYS A 55 -8.39 -16.40 -10.45
N ALA A 56 -7.25 -15.80 -10.14
CA ALA A 56 -5.97 -16.06 -10.79
C ALA A 56 -5.42 -17.45 -10.42
N ASP A 57 -4.44 -17.94 -11.16
CA ASP A 57 -3.75 -19.20 -10.82
C ASP A 57 -2.78 -19.00 -9.65
N ARG A 58 -2.07 -17.88 -9.66
CA ARG A 58 -1.17 -17.45 -8.58
C ARG A 58 -0.98 -15.94 -8.55
N GLY A 59 -0.51 -15.44 -7.42
CA GLY A 59 0.07 -14.10 -7.29
C GLY A 59 1.58 -14.18 -7.19
N GLU A 60 2.27 -13.26 -7.86
CA GLU A 60 3.72 -13.20 -7.89
C GLU A 60 4.20 -11.80 -7.52
N CYS A 61 5.14 -11.74 -6.60
CA CYS A 61 5.79 -10.50 -6.19
C CYS A 61 7.02 -10.26 -7.06
N PHE A 62 7.02 -9.17 -7.81
CA PHE A 62 8.16 -8.76 -8.64
C PHE A 62 8.76 -7.46 -8.12
N ASP A 63 10.06 -7.29 -8.34
CA ASP A 63 10.75 -6.07 -7.95
C ASP A 63 10.24 -4.89 -8.78
N SER A 64 9.83 -3.83 -8.08
CA SER A 64 9.28 -2.63 -8.71
C SER A 64 9.79 -1.42 -7.95
N PRO A 65 10.90 -0.80 -8.37
CA PRO A 65 11.49 0.31 -7.65
C PRO A 65 10.45 1.41 -7.44
N SER A 66 10.35 1.88 -6.20
CA SER A 66 9.41 2.94 -5.82
C SER A 66 9.79 4.23 -6.53
N LEU A 67 8.88 4.78 -7.33
CA LEU A 67 9.08 6.03 -8.06
C LEU A 67 8.90 7.25 -7.16
N ASN A 68 8.01 7.14 -6.18
CA ASN A 68 7.63 8.23 -5.29
C ASN A 68 8.45 8.22 -3.99
N CYS A 69 8.83 7.03 -3.51
CA CYS A 69 9.42 6.84 -2.17
C CYS A 69 10.60 5.84 -2.13
N PRO A 70 11.64 6.00 -2.95
CA PRO A 70 12.77 5.07 -3.02
C PRO A 70 13.50 4.88 -1.69
N GLN A 71 13.54 5.91 -0.83
CA GLN A 71 14.19 5.83 0.48
C GLN A 71 13.35 5.10 1.54
N ARG A 72 12.02 5.09 1.40
CA ARG A 72 11.09 4.45 2.36
C ARG A 72 10.73 3.03 1.95
N LEU A 73 10.75 2.76 0.64
CA LEU A 73 10.49 1.45 0.05
C LEU A 73 11.73 0.99 -0.76
N PRO A 74 12.91 0.83 -0.14
CA PRO A 74 14.16 0.52 -0.84
C PRO A 74 14.13 -0.83 -1.57
N ASN A 75 13.25 -1.75 -1.15
CA ASN A 75 13.02 -3.05 -1.77
C ASN A 75 11.56 -3.21 -2.15
N ASN A 76 10.98 -2.18 -2.77
CA ASN A 76 9.57 -2.20 -3.15
C ASN A 76 9.29 -3.34 -4.12
N LYS A 77 8.22 -4.08 -3.84
CA LYS A 77 7.73 -5.14 -4.71
C LYS A 77 6.29 -4.83 -5.08
N GLN A 78 5.89 -5.19 -6.28
CA GLN A 78 4.50 -5.13 -6.74
C GLN A 78 3.93 -6.54 -6.90
N CYS A 79 2.61 -6.65 -6.67
CA CYS A 79 1.89 -7.90 -6.81
C CYS A 79 1.31 -8.02 -8.22
N ARG A 80 1.61 -9.12 -8.92
CA ARG A 80 1.05 -9.46 -10.24
C ARG A 80 0.19 -10.71 -10.12
N CYS A 81 -1.06 -10.64 -10.59
CA CYS A 81 -1.93 -11.81 -10.68
C CYS A 81 -1.76 -12.51 -12.02
N ILE A 82 -1.29 -13.76 -11.99
CA ILE A 82 -1.01 -14.55 -13.19
C ILE A 82 -2.28 -15.29 -13.62
N ASN A 83 -2.65 -15.16 -14.90
CA ASN A 83 -3.86 -15.75 -15.48
C ASN A 83 -5.13 -15.37 -14.71
N ALA A 84 -5.30 -14.08 -14.40
CA ALA A 84 -6.53 -13.57 -13.81
C ALA A 84 -7.74 -13.94 -14.70
N ARG A 85 -8.67 -14.73 -14.16
CA ARG A 85 -9.86 -15.19 -14.90
C ARG A 85 -11.04 -14.23 -14.77
N THR A 86 -11.03 -13.38 -13.75
CA THR A 86 -12.11 -12.41 -13.50
C THR A 86 -11.54 -11.03 -13.20
N ALA A 87 -12.38 -10.00 -13.41
CA ALA A 87 -12.16 -8.71 -12.79
C ALA A 87 -12.17 -8.81 -11.26
N LYS A 88 -11.69 -7.77 -10.58
CA LYS A 88 -11.64 -7.70 -9.11
C LYS A 88 -13.03 -7.92 -8.50
N ASP A 89 -13.15 -8.92 -7.64
CA ASP A 89 -14.38 -9.19 -6.90
C ASP A 89 -14.60 -8.16 -5.79
N ASN A 90 -15.31 -7.09 -6.12
CA ASN A 90 -15.65 -6.03 -5.17
C ASN A 90 -16.70 -6.44 -4.13
N ARG A 91 -17.28 -7.65 -4.21
CA ARG A 91 -18.26 -8.13 -3.23
C ARG A 91 -17.59 -8.70 -1.99
N ASN A 92 -16.31 -9.06 -2.07
CA ASN A 92 -15.53 -9.60 -0.97
C ASN A 92 -14.76 -8.46 -0.27
N PRO A 93 -15.01 -8.19 1.04
CA PRO A 93 -14.30 -7.13 1.77
C PRO A 93 -12.77 -7.29 1.80
N THR A 94 -12.28 -8.53 1.67
CA THR A 94 -10.83 -8.80 1.60
C THR A 94 -10.19 -8.38 0.27
N CYS A 95 -11.00 -7.97 -0.72
CA CYS A 95 -10.60 -7.56 -2.06
C CYS A 95 -10.66 -6.05 -2.30
N TRP A 96 -11.04 -5.26 -1.29
CA TRP A 96 -11.19 -3.81 -1.44
C TRP A 96 -9.86 -3.06 -1.50
N ALA A 97 -8.84 -3.59 -0.86
CA ALA A 97 -7.48 -3.09 -0.91
C ALA A 97 -6.74 -3.47 -2.19
#